data_AF-M2Y2C5-F1
#
_entry.id   AF-M2Y2C5-F1
#
_cell.length_a   1.000
_cell.length_b   1.000
_cell.length_c   1.000
_cell.angle_alpha   90.00
_cell.angle_beta   90.00
_cell.angle_gamma   90.00
#
_symmetry.space_group_name_H-M   'P 1'
#
loop_
_entity.id
_entity.type
_entity.pdbx_description
1 polymer ?
#
loop_
_entity_poly.entity_id
_entity_poly.type
_entity_poly.pdbx_seq_one_letter_code
_entity_poly.pdbx_strand_id
1 'polypeptide(L)'
;MLAGQFEEDGGTVDRAAEELASQAPDDLLQSWRRQRANVITALTEVPTGERIPWFGPPMGVAMAASARLMEVFAHGQDVRDALDIAPIPSFRLRHIAHLVAATRDFAFRVHRLPVPLEPFRIELSLGDDVWTSGPDDAHQRVTGEALDFSLLATRRRHRNDCRVTARGELANLWLDIIQAYAGEPGRGRRATTT
;
A
#
# COMPACT_ATOMS: atom_id res chain seq x y z
N MET A 1 19.76 21.60 -1.24
CA MET A 1 20.55 20.36 -1.13
C MET A 1 20.25 19.73 0.23
N LEU A 2 19.20 18.91 0.29
CA LEU A 2 18.84 18.08 1.45
C LEU A 2 18.23 16.78 0.88
N ALA A 3 19.05 16.06 0.11
CA ALA A 3 18.82 14.64 -0.12
C ALA A 3 19.49 13.93 1.05
N GLY A 4 18.78 13.87 2.18
CA GLY A 4 19.19 13.06 3.31
C GLY A 4 19.06 11.60 2.92
N GLN A 5 20.20 10.92 2.84
CA GLN A 5 20.29 9.47 2.76
C GLN A 5 19.50 8.88 3.94
N PHE A 6 18.34 8.29 3.65
CA PHE A 6 17.86 7.21 4.50
C PHE A 6 18.68 6.00 4.08
N GLU A 7 19.78 5.77 4.79
CA GLU A 7 20.52 4.51 4.69
C GLU A 7 19.54 3.35 4.90
N GLU A 8 19.61 2.37 3.99
CA GLU A 8 18.87 1.12 4.04
C GLU A 8 19.35 0.24 5.21
N ASP A 9 19.20 0.73 6.43
CA ASP A 9 19.43 -0.06 7.63
C ASP A 9 18.08 -0.24 8.32
N GLY A 10 17.49 -1.43 8.18
CA GLY A 10 16.24 -1.78 8.86
C GLY A 10 16.29 -1.51 10.37
N GLY A 11 17.49 -1.53 10.96
CA GLY A 11 17.73 -1.15 12.35
C GLY A 11 17.47 0.33 12.69
N THR A 12 17.47 1.24 11.72
CA THR A 12 17.19 2.67 11.97
C THR A 12 15.70 2.95 12.13
N VAL A 13 14.86 2.32 11.31
CA VAL A 13 13.39 2.47 11.40
C VAL A 13 12.85 1.74 12.63
N ASP A 14 13.31 0.52 12.88
CA ASP A 14 12.86 -0.27 14.03
C ASP A 14 13.26 0.40 15.36
N ARG A 15 14.50 0.89 15.47
CA ARG A 15 14.93 1.66 16.66
C ARG A 15 14.10 2.92 16.86
N ALA A 16 13.81 3.68 15.79
CA ALA A 16 12.96 4.85 15.90
C ALA A 16 11.54 4.49 16.35
N ALA A 17 11.00 3.35 15.89
CA ALA A 17 9.72 2.85 16.35
C ALA A 17 9.75 2.46 17.84
N GLU A 18 10.80 1.80 18.31
CA GLU A 18 11.00 1.45 19.73
C GLU A 18 11.12 2.69 20.62
N GLU A 19 11.90 3.69 20.20
CA GLU A 19 12.04 4.96 20.91
C GLU A 19 10.68 5.68 21.03
N LEU A 20 9.89 5.73 19.96
CA LEU A 20 8.54 6.31 20.00
C LEU A 20 7.59 5.48 20.88
N ALA A 21 7.69 4.14 20.83
CA ALA A 21 6.86 3.23 21.62
C ALA A 21 7.14 3.33 23.13
N SER A 22 8.33 3.79 23.54
CA SER A 22 8.66 4.03 24.95
C SER A 22 8.04 5.30 25.55
N GLN A 23 7.42 6.16 24.72
CA GLN A 23 6.74 7.36 25.20
C GLN A 23 5.44 7.03 25.93
N ALA A 24 4.95 7.97 26.76
CA ALA A 24 3.64 7.82 27.36
C ALA A 24 2.56 7.72 26.25
N PRO A 25 1.56 6.83 26.37
CA PRO A 25 0.56 6.62 25.32
C PRO A 25 -0.17 7.90 24.89
N ASP A 26 -0.47 8.79 25.83
CA ASP A 26 -1.13 10.08 25.54
C ASP A 26 -0.24 11.02 24.73
N ASP A 27 1.06 11.08 25.05
CA ASP A 27 2.02 11.91 24.32
C ASP A 27 2.21 11.39 22.90
N LEU A 28 2.32 10.07 22.74
CA LEU A 28 2.43 9.41 21.43
C LEU A 28 1.19 9.69 20.58
N LEU A 29 -0.01 9.56 21.15
CA LEU A 29 -1.27 9.81 20.45
C LEU A 29 -1.43 11.30 20.06
N GLN A 30 -1.09 12.22 20.95
CA GLN A 30 -1.11 13.66 20.65
C GLN A 30 -0.10 14.01 19.55
N SER A 31 1.11 13.46 19.62
CA SER A 31 2.14 13.62 18.61
C SER A 31 1.67 13.11 17.25
N TRP A 32 1.10 11.90 17.19
CA TRP A 32 0.56 11.34 15.95
C TRP A 32 -0.56 12.20 15.36
N ARG A 33 -1.50 12.69 16.18
CA ARG A 33 -2.59 13.57 15.71
C ARG A 33 -2.05 14.88 15.13
N ARG A 34 -1.06 15.49 15.78
CA ARG A 34 -0.40 16.72 15.31
C ARG A 34 0.35 16.47 14.00
N GLN A 35 1.15 15.42 13.91
CA GLN A 35 1.88 15.08 12.69
C GLN A 35 0.95 14.78 11.52
N ARG A 36 -0.14 14.04 11.75
CA ARG A 36 -1.18 13.81 10.75
C ARG A 36 -1.79 15.12 10.24
N ALA A 37 -2.11 16.06 11.12
CA ALA A 37 -2.62 17.37 10.72
C ALA A 37 -1.61 18.14 9.87
N ASN A 38 -0.33 18.15 10.28
CA ASN A 38 0.74 18.79 9.52
C ASN A 38 0.91 18.19 8.11
N VAL A 39 0.83 16.86 7.98
CA VAL A 39 0.89 16.18 6.66
C VAL A 39 -0.28 16.60 5.78
N ILE A 40 -1.49 16.67 6.34
CA ILE A 40 -2.69 17.10 5.58
C ILE A 40 -2.49 18.53 5.09
N THR A 41 -2.11 19.46 5.98
CA THR A 41 -1.84 20.87 5.63
C THR A 41 -0.78 20.97 4.54
N ALA A 42 0.37 20.32 4.72
CA ALA A 42 1.46 20.37 3.76
C ALA A 42 1.05 19.84 2.37
N LEU A 43 0.27 18.75 2.32
CA LEU A 43 -0.22 18.22 1.04
C LEU A 43 -1.23 19.17 0.35
N THR A 44 -2.04 19.90 1.12
CA THR A 44 -3.01 20.86 0.55
C THR A 44 -2.38 22.17 0.07
N GLU A 45 -1.18 22.51 0.56
CA GLU A 45 -0.46 23.73 0.18
C GLU A 45 0.38 23.56 -1.10
N VAL A 46 0.60 22.31 -1.56
CA VAL A 46 1.34 22.06 -2.80
C VAL A 46 0.51 22.52 -4.01
N PRO A 47 1.07 23.38 -4.88
CA PRO A 47 0.35 23.83 -6.07
C PRO A 47 -0.06 22.68 -7.00
N THR A 48 -1.22 22.85 -7.66
CA THR A 48 -1.73 21.85 -8.61
C THR A 48 -0.72 21.57 -9.71
N GLY A 49 -0.44 20.29 -9.97
CA GLY A 49 0.49 19.85 -11.01
C GLY A 49 1.94 19.68 -10.54
N GLU A 50 2.27 20.17 -9.34
CA GLU A 50 3.59 19.94 -8.77
C GLU A 50 3.76 18.51 -8.22
N ARG A 51 5.04 18.09 -8.15
CA ARG A 51 5.43 16.79 -7.61
C ARG A 51 6.30 17.01 -6.38
N ILE A 52 6.06 16.20 -5.35
CA ILE A 52 6.85 16.24 -4.13
C ILE A 52 8.08 15.32 -4.25
N PRO A 53 9.21 15.69 -3.63
CA PRO A 53 10.31 14.74 -3.42
C PRO A 53 9.82 13.49 -2.70
N TRP A 54 10.28 12.32 -3.14
CA TRP A 54 9.87 11.03 -2.61
C TRP A 54 11.06 10.07 -2.55
N PHE A 55 10.93 8.95 -1.83
CA PHE A 55 11.97 7.91 -1.77
C PHE A 55 12.25 7.30 -3.16
N GLY A 56 11.23 7.22 -4.00
CA GLY A 56 11.34 6.85 -5.41
C GLY A 56 11.31 8.08 -6.33
N PRO A 57 10.83 7.94 -7.57
CA PRO A 57 10.59 9.09 -8.45
C PRO A 57 9.69 10.13 -7.75
N PRO A 58 9.90 11.44 -7.99
CA PRO A 58 9.01 12.47 -7.48
C PRO A 58 7.55 12.11 -7.70
N MET A 59 6.71 12.32 -6.69
CA MET A 59 5.36 11.79 -6.66
C MET A 59 4.34 12.93 -6.74
N GLY A 60 3.24 12.74 -7.49
CA GLY A 60 2.15 13.71 -7.46
C GLY A 60 1.43 13.69 -6.11
N VAL A 61 0.86 14.81 -5.68
CA VAL A 61 0.22 14.98 -4.36
C VAL A 61 -0.83 13.91 -4.08
N ALA A 62 -1.70 13.58 -5.04
CA ALA A 62 -2.74 12.57 -4.87
C ALA A 62 -2.17 11.16 -4.62
N MET A 63 -1.07 10.81 -5.30
CA MET A 63 -0.37 9.54 -5.08
C MET A 63 0.31 9.52 -3.72
N ALA A 64 0.92 10.64 -3.30
CA ALA A 64 1.54 10.76 -1.98
C ALA A 64 0.50 10.64 -0.85
N ALA A 65 -0.66 11.27 -0.99
CA ALA A 65 -1.77 11.12 -0.07
C ALA A 65 -2.27 9.67 0.00
N SER A 66 -2.40 9.01 -1.16
CA SER A 66 -2.80 7.59 -1.24
C SER A 66 -1.78 6.68 -0.57
N ALA A 67 -0.47 6.96 -0.72
CA ALA A 67 0.59 6.25 -0.01
C ALA A 67 0.47 6.42 1.51
N ARG A 68 0.18 7.62 2.02
CA ARG A 68 -0.03 7.83 3.46
C ARG A 68 -1.29 7.14 3.99
N LEU A 69 -2.36 7.10 3.19
CA LEU A 69 -3.57 6.33 3.53
C LEU A 69 -3.27 4.83 3.58
N MET A 70 -2.46 4.32 2.66
CA MET A 70 -2.01 2.93 2.65
C MET A 70 -1.20 2.60 3.91
N GLU A 71 -0.26 3.46 4.34
CA GLU A 71 0.50 3.27 5.59
C GLU A 71 -0.41 3.19 6.82
N VAL A 72 -1.38 4.12 6.92
CA VAL A 72 -2.35 4.14 8.03
C VAL A 72 -3.23 2.89 8.02
N PHE A 73 -3.65 2.43 6.84
CA PHE A 73 -4.41 1.18 6.70
C PHE A 73 -3.58 -0.03 7.13
N ALA A 74 -2.36 -0.15 6.63
CA ALA A 74 -1.52 -1.31 6.83
C ALA A 74 -1.13 -1.47 8.31
N HIS A 75 -0.71 -0.39 8.96
CA HIS A 75 -0.39 -0.40 10.39
C HIS A 75 -1.62 -0.40 11.30
N GLY A 76 -2.72 0.20 10.85
CA GLY A 76 -4.01 0.05 11.53
C GLY A 76 -4.50 -1.40 11.52
N GLN A 77 -4.20 -2.17 10.47
CA GLN A 77 -4.46 -3.60 10.45
C GLN A 77 -3.55 -4.36 11.43
N ASP A 78 -2.28 -3.99 11.54
CA ASP A 78 -1.36 -4.64 12.50
C ASP A 78 -1.90 -4.51 13.95
N VAL A 79 -2.44 -3.34 14.32
CA VAL A 79 -3.10 -3.12 15.62
C VAL A 79 -4.37 -3.94 15.77
N ARG A 80 -5.19 -4.02 14.72
CA ARG A 80 -6.42 -4.83 14.71
C ARG A 80 -6.13 -6.31 14.90
N ASP A 81 -5.14 -6.84 14.19
CA ASP A 81 -4.71 -8.23 14.31
C ASP A 81 -4.22 -8.54 15.73
N ALA A 82 -3.44 -7.62 16.33
CA ALA A 82 -2.95 -7.78 17.71
C ALA A 82 -4.07 -7.78 18.76
N LEU A 83 -5.19 -7.11 18.47
CA LEU A 83 -6.36 -7.01 19.37
C LEU A 83 -7.51 -7.95 19.00
N ASP A 84 -7.33 -8.81 17.99
CA ASP A 84 -8.37 -9.69 17.44
C ASP A 84 -9.65 -8.92 17.02
N ILE A 85 -9.47 -7.74 16.41
CA ILE A 85 -10.57 -6.89 15.94
C ILE A 85 -10.70 -7.01 14.43
N ALA A 86 -11.89 -7.36 13.94
CA ALA A 86 -12.15 -7.42 12.52
C ALA A 86 -11.94 -6.05 11.81
N PRO A 87 -11.41 -6.04 10.57
CA PRO A 87 -11.40 -4.83 9.75
C PRO A 87 -12.81 -4.39 9.38
N ILE A 88 -13.01 -3.08 9.31
CA ILE A 88 -14.26 -2.47 8.82
C ILE A 88 -13.95 -1.89 7.44
N PRO A 89 -14.21 -2.62 6.34
CA PRO A 89 -13.96 -2.11 5.00
C PRO A 89 -14.88 -0.91 4.72
N SER A 90 -14.40 0.02 3.89
CA SER A 90 -15.21 1.15 3.43
C SER A 90 -14.80 1.57 2.03
N PHE A 91 -15.62 2.40 1.39
CA PHE A 91 -15.34 2.96 0.06
C PHE A 91 -13.96 3.63 -0.06
N ARG A 92 -13.32 4.01 1.05
CA ARG A 92 -11.98 4.61 1.09
C ARG A 92 -10.87 3.68 0.61
N LEU A 93 -11.11 2.36 0.61
CA LEU A 93 -10.17 1.37 0.06
C LEU A 93 -9.86 1.63 -1.43
N ARG A 94 -10.72 2.35 -2.16
CA ARG A 94 -10.46 2.81 -3.54
C ARG A 94 -9.14 3.57 -3.70
N HIS A 95 -8.71 4.30 -2.67
CA HIS A 95 -7.45 5.07 -2.72
C HIS A 95 -6.24 4.14 -2.64
N ILE A 96 -6.34 3.08 -1.85
CA ILE A 96 -5.30 2.04 -1.77
C ILE A 96 -5.29 1.24 -3.06
N ALA A 97 -6.46 0.80 -3.55
CA ALA A 97 -6.59 0.11 -4.83
C ALA A 97 -5.97 0.90 -5.99
N HIS A 98 -6.20 2.22 -6.05
CA HIS A 98 -5.58 3.10 -7.02
C HIS A 98 -4.05 3.12 -6.91
N LEU A 99 -3.51 3.25 -5.70
CA LEU A 99 -2.07 3.19 -5.46
C LEU A 99 -1.49 1.86 -5.95
N VAL A 100 -2.08 0.74 -5.56
CA VAL A 100 -1.58 -0.60 -5.89
C VAL A 100 -1.57 -0.83 -7.41
N ALA A 101 -2.65 -0.43 -8.10
CA ALA A 101 -2.72 -0.52 -9.55
C ALA A 101 -1.66 0.35 -10.23
N ALA A 102 -1.48 1.59 -9.76
CA ALA A 102 -0.47 2.51 -10.27
C ALA A 102 0.97 2.04 -10.00
N THR A 103 1.19 1.20 -8.99
CA THR A 103 2.51 0.63 -8.66
C THR A 103 2.74 -0.78 -9.20
N ARG A 104 1.89 -1.29 -10.11
CA ARG A 104 2.09 -2.60 -10.77
C ARG A 104 3.51 -2.75 -11.34
N ASP A 105 3.91 -1.81 -12.19
CA ASP A 105 5.21 -1.85 -12.87
C ASP A 105 6.39 -1.63 -11.91
N PHE A 106 6.14 -0.94 -10.81
CA PHE A 106 7.12 -0.83 -9.72
C PHE A 106 7.35 -2.19 -9.05
N ALA A 107 6.30 -2.97 -8.78
CA ALA A 107 6.43 -4.31 -8.21
C ALA A 107 7.27 -5.25 -9.09
N PHE A 108 7.06 -5.25 -10.41
CA PHE A 108 7.90 -6.03 -11.33
C PHE A 108 9.38 -5.59 -11.28
N ARG A 109 9.63 -4.28 -11.31
CA ARG A 109 11.00 -3.73 -11.27
C ARG A 109 11.74 -4.06 -9.99
N VAL A 110 11.11 -3.89 -8.83
CA VAL A 110 11.76 -4.16 -7.53
C VAL A 110 12.03 -5.66 -7.35
N HIS A 111 11.20 -6.52 -7.93
CA HIS A 111 11.44 -7.97 -8.00
C HIS A 111 12.35 -8.41 -9.15
N ARG A 112 12.94 -7.48 -9.92
CA ARG A 112 13.87 -7.73 -11.04
C ARG A 112 13.26 -8.61 -12.14
N LEU A 113 11.97 -8.45 -12.38
CA LEU A 113 11.22 -9.16 -13.42
C LEU A 113 10.91 -8.22 -14.60
N PRO A 114 10.73 -8.75 -15.82
CA PRO A 114 10.27 -7.96 -16.96
C PRO A 114 8.91 -7.32 -16.69
N VAL A 115 8.78 -6.03 -17.01
CA VAL A 115 7.52 -5.30 -16.85
C VAL A 115 6.56 -5.68 -17.98
N PRO A 116 5.33 -6.14 -17.69
CA PRO A 116 4.32 -6.41 -18.71
C PRO A 116 3.98 -5.16 -19.54
N LEU A 117 4.05 -5.30 -20.87
CA LEU A 117 3.68 -4.22 -21.79
C LEU A 117 2.17 -3.99 -21.84
N GLU A 118 1.39 -5.07 -21.81
CA GLU A 118 -0.06 -5.00 -21.86
C GLU A 118 -0.65 -4.49 -20.53
N PRO A 119 -1.71 -3.66 -20.59
CA PRO A 119 -2.40 -3.22 -19.38
C PRO A 119 -3.15 -4.39 -18.75
N PHE A 120 -3.37 -4.30 -17.43
CA PHE A 120 -4.23 -5.25 -16.72
C PHE A 120 -5.59 -4.62 -16.51
N ARG A 121 -6.63 -5.45 -16.49
CA ARG A 121 -7.95 -5.08 -15.94
C ARG A 121 -8.01 -5.48 -14.49
N ILE A 122 -8.37 -4.56 -13.61
CA ILE A 122 -8.55 -4.80 -12.18
C ILE A 122 -10.00 -4.45 -11.83
N GLU A 123 -10.71 -5.35 -11.15
CA GLU A 123 -12.12 -5.17 -10.77
C GLU A 123 -12.29 -5.62 -9.31
N LEU A 124 -12.54 -4.66 -8.41
CA LEU A 124 -12.59 -4.92 -6.97
C LEU A 124 -13.94 -4.54 -6.40
N SER A 125 -14.56 -5.45 -5.63
CA SER A 125 -15.75 -5.12 -4.85
C SER A 125 -15.40 -4.16 -3.70
N LEU A 126 -16.23 -3.14 -3.52
CA LEU A 126 -16.22 -2.16 -2.44
C LEU A 126 -17.58 -2.19 -1.73
N GLY A 127 -18.06 -3.38 -1.35
CA GLY A 127 -19.42 -3.56 -0.84
C GLY A 127 -20.41 -3.52 -2.00
N ASP A 128 -21.30 -2.53 -2.00
CA ASP A 128 -22.34 -2.36 -3.04
C ASP A 128 -21.84 -1.67 -4.32
N ASP A 129 -20.55 -1.34 -4.39
CA ASP A 129 -19.91 -0.68 -5.53
C ASP A 129 -18.72 -1.49 -6.06
N VAL A 130 -18.26 -1.19 -7.26
CA VAL A 130 -17.11 -1.83 -7.90
C VAL A 130 -16.11 -0.78 -8.34
N TRP A 131 -14.87 -0.93 -7.90
CA TRP A 131 -13.77 -0.12 -8.41
C TRP A 131 -13.05 -0.84 -9.54
N THR A 132 -12.84 -0.14 -10.65
CA THR A 132 -12.20 -0.71 -11.84
C THR A 132 -10.99 0.11 -12.30
N SER A 133 -9.99 -0.56 -12.86
CA SER A 133 -8.84 0.08 -13.51
C SER A 133 -8.38 -0.71 -14.73
N GLY A 134 -7.96 0.01 -15.77
CA GLY A 134 -7.53 -0.58 -17.04
C GLY A 134 -8.69 -0.93 -17.99
N PRO A 135 -8.37 -1.30 -19.23
CA PRO A 135 -9.35 -1.45 -20.29
C PRO A 135 -10.18 -2.72 -20.15
N ASP A 136 -11.44 -2.65 -20.59
CA ASP A 136 -12.43 -3.73 -20.43
C ASP A 136 -12.08 -5.00 -21.22
N ASP A 137 -11.20 -4.91 -22.21
CA ASP A 137 -10.77 -6.00 -23.10
C ASP A 137 -9.39 -6.59 -22.74
N ALA A 138 -8.77 -6.16 -21.64
CA ALA A 138 -7.46 -6.67 -21.22
C ALA A 138 -7.46 -8.21 -21.04
N HIS A 139 -6.39 -8.85 -21.54
CA HIS A 139 -6.19 -10.29 -21.40
C HIS A 139 -5.82 -10.70 -19.97
N GLN A 140 -5.03 -9.86 -19.30
CA GLN A 140 -4.60 -10.02 -17.92
C GLN A 140 -5.63 -9.36 -16.99
N ARG A 141 -6.25 -10.14 -16.09
CA ARG A 141 -7.30 -9.65 -15.19
C ARG A 141 -7.04 -10.00 -13.73
N VAL A 142 -7.40 -9.10 -12.84
CA VAL A 142 -7.45 -9.31 -11.39
C VAL A 142 -8.84 -8.97 -10.89
N THR A 143 -9.45 -9.89 -10.13
CA THR A 143 -10.78 -9.68 -9.54
C THR A 143 -10.79 -10.07 -8.07
N GLY A 144 -11.55 -9.38 -7.23
CA GLY A 144 -11.65 -9.77 -5.81
C GLY A 144 -12.23 -8.71 -4.88
N GLU A 145 -12.07 -8.93 -3.59
CA GLU A 145 -12.45 -7.97 -2.55
C GLU A 145 -11.37 -6.88 -2.40
N ALA A 146 -11.78 -5.61 -2.36
CA ALA A 146 -10.82 -4.50 -2.21
C ALA A 146 -10.04 -4.56 -0.89
N LEU A 147 -10.65 -5.10 0.17
CA LEU A 147 -9.98 -5.31 1.45
C LEU A 147 -8.84 -6.32 1.30
N ASP A 148 -9.12 -7.49 0.75
CA ASP A 148 -8.14 -8.57 0.61
C ASP A 148 -7.03 -8.21 -0.39
N PHE A 149 -7.37 -7.47 -1.46
CA PHE A 149 -6.39 -6.91 -2.38
C PHE A 149 -5.45 -5.92 -1.68
N SER A 150 -6.01 -5.04 -0.83
CA SER A 150 -5.23 -4.07 -0.06
C SER A 150 -4.36 -4.76 1.00
N LEU A 151 -4.88 -5.79 1.69
CA LEU A 151 -4.14 -6.60 2.66
C LEU A 151 -2.99 -7.37 2.00
N LEU A 152 -3.22 -7.92 0.80
CA LEU A 152 -2.20 -8.64 0.05
C LEU A 152 -1.09 -7.69 -0.41
N ALA A 153 -1.43 -6.57 -1.04
CA ALA A 153 -0.48 -5.59 -1.57
C ALA A 153 0.35 -4.88 -0.48
N THR A 154 -0.13 -4.89 0.75
CA THR A 154 0.58 -4.38 1.94
C THR A 154 1.22 -5.49 2.77
N ARG A 155 1.17 -6.75 2.30
CA ARG A 155 1.72 -7.93 2.99
C ARG A 155 1.22 -8.14 4.42
N ARG A 156 -0.07 -7.87 4.65
CA ARG A 156 -0.76 -8.19 5.91
C ARG A 156 -1.45 -9.54 5.86
N ARG A 157 -1.67 -10.10 4.67
CA ARG A 157 -2.19 -11.46 4.47
C ARG A 157 -1.37 -12.20 3.42
N HIS A 158 -1.39 -13.53 3.49
CA HIS A 158 -0.86 -14.37 2.43
C HIS A 158 -1.89 -14.49 1.30
N ARG A 159 -1.43 -14.71 0.07
CA ARG A 159 -2.29 -14.81 -1.12
C ARG A 159 -3.43 -15.81 -0.97
N ASN A 160 -3.16 -16.98 -0.38
CA ASN A 160 -4.17 -18.03 -0.17
C ASN A 160 -5.24 -17.65 0.87
N ASP A 161 -4.98 -16.61 1.68
CA ASP A 161 -5.91 -16.13 2.69
C ASP A 161 -6.73 -14.93 2.17
N CYS A 162 -6.58 -14.57 0.89
CA CYS A 162 -7.21 -13.44 0.24
C CYS A 162 -8.18 -13.89 -0.86
N ARG A 163 -9.38 -13.30 -0.90
CA ARG A 163 -10.37 -13.45 -1.97
C ARG A 163 -10.02 -12.57 -3.16
N VAL A 164 -8.86 -12.83 -3.75
CA VAL A 164 -8.37 -12.16 -4.96
C VAL A 164 -7.86 -13.21 -5.93
N THR A 165 -8.33 -13.15 -7.15
CA THR A 165 -8.00 -14.09 -8.22
C THR A 165 -7.46 -13.35 -9.43
N ALA A 166 -6.69 -14.07 -10.25
CA ALA A 166 -6.16 -13.54 -11.49
C ALA A 166 -6.42 -14.49 -12.66
N ARG A 167 -6.74 -13.90 -13.82
CA ARG A 167 -6.78 -14.59 -15.11
C ARG A 167 -5.62 -14.08 -15.97
N GLY A 168 -4.84 -15.01 -16.51
CA GLY A 168 -3.63 -14.72 -17.28
C GLY A 168 -2.36 -14.87 -16.43
N GLU A 169 -1.27 -15.28 -17.07
CA GLU A 169 -0.03 -15.66 -16.39
C GLU A 169 0.64 -14.47 -15.69
N LEU A 170 0.67 -13.30 -16.33
CA LEU A 170 1.31 -12.10 -15.78
C LEU A 170 0.47 -11.47 -14.66
N ALA A 171 -0.86 -11.54 -14.73
CA ALA A 171 -1.73 -11.15 -13.62
C ALA A 171 -1.54 -12.08 -12.42
N ASN A 172 -1.41 -13.39 -12.65
CA ASN A 172 -1.13 -14.35 -11.59
C ASN A 172 0.24 -14.10 -10.95
N LEU A 173 1.29 -13.91 -11.76
CA LEU A 173 2.62 -13.57 -11.27
C LEU A 173 2.61 -12.25 -10.49
N TRP A 174 1.87 -11.24 -10.96
CA TRP A 174 1.77 -9.97 -10.26
C TRP A 174 1.21 -10.13 -8.85
N LEU A 175 0.16 -10.95 -8.66
CA LEU A 175 -0.38 -11.23 -7.33
C LEU A 175 0.62 -11.94 -6.39
N ASP A 176 1.62 -12.65 -6.91
CA ASP A 176 2.68 -13.26 -6.09
C ASP A 176 3.73 -12.25 -5.61
N ILE A 177 3.96 -11.20 -6.40
CA ILE A 177 4.97 -10.16 -6.13
C ILE A 177 4.36 -8.81 -5.74
N ILE A 178 3.05 -8.75 -5.53
CA ILE A 178 2.32 -7.49 -5.39
C ILE A 178 2.85 -6.70 -4.21
N GLN A 179 3.11 -5.41 -4.45
CA GLN A 179 3.72 -4.52 -3.49
C GLN A 179 3.24 -3.08 -3.74
N ALA A 180 2.74 -2.44 -2.68
CA ALA A 180 2.28 -1.05 -2.68
C ALA A 180 3.13 -0.09 -1.81
N TYR A 181 4.22 -0.59 -1.23
CA TYR A 181 5.12 0.18 -0.36
C TYR A 181 6.53 0.28 -0.97
N ALA A 182 7.32 1.25 -0.50
CA ALA A 182 8.68 1.48 -0.98
C ALA A 182 9.70 0.55 -0.32
N GLY A 183 10.80 0.25 -1.01
CA GLY A 183 11.89 -0.60 -0.52
C GLY A 183 11.87 -2.02 -1.10
N GLU A 184 12.90 -2.79 -0.74
CA GLU A 184 13.08 -4.17 -1.20
C GLU A 184 11.95 -5.10 -0.72
N PRO A 185 11.69 -6.21 -1.42
CA PRO A 185 10.77 -7.24 -0.97
C PRO A 185 11.21 -7.82 0.38
N GLY A 186 10.49 -7.50 1.45
CA GLY A 186 10.63 -8.19 2.74
C GLY A 186 10.22 -9.67 2.71
N ARG A 187 10.22 -10.33 3.87
CA ARG A 187 9.67 -11.69 3.99
C ARG A 187 8.14 -11.67 3.81
N GLY A 188 7.60 -12.61 3.03
CA GLY A 188 6.16 -12.75 2.85
C GLY A 188 5.45 -13.27 4.12
N ARG A 189 4.12 -13.20 4.12
CA ARG A 189 3.28 -13.85 5.15
C ARG A 189 3.17 -15.35 4.86
N ARG A 190 2.98 -16.17 5.89
CA ARG A 190 2.66 -17.60 5.71
C ARG A 190 1.16 -17.76 5.56
N ALA A 191 0.73 -18.73 4.76
CA ALA A 191 -0.68 -19.11 4.68
C ALA A 191 -1.18 -19.57 6.05
N THR A 192 -2.41 -19.22 6.37
CA THR A 192 -3.09 -19.77 7.55
C THR A 192 -3.31 -21.25 7.29
N THR A 193 -2.68 -22.12 8.10
CA THR A 193 -2.96 -23.56 8.02
C THR A 193 -4.33 -23.79 8.64
N THR A 194 -5.30 -24.22 7.83
CA THR A 194 -6.63 -24.63 8.30
C THR A 194 -6.58 -26.07 8.81
#